data_AF-A0A948FRL5-F1
#
_entry.id   AF-A0A948FRL5-F1
#
_cell.length_a   1.000
_cell.length_b   1.000
_cell.length_c   1.000
_cell.angle_alpha   90.00
_cell.angle_beta   90.00
_cell.angle_gamma   90.00
#
_symmetry.space_group_name_H-M   'P 1'
#
loop_
_entity.id
_entity.type
_entity.pdbx_description
1 polymer ?
#
loop_
_entity_poly.entity_id
_entity_poly.type
_entity_poly.pdbx_seq_one_letter_code
_entity_poly.pdbx_strand_id
1 'polypeptide(L)'
;LRAGRPLSDQDIATLVALGIVRVREDRFLVARTQLGVGVQLLELGFPREVAEAARAIYLDHGRQMAEELHVLIAEQLAPRYESGDFHRFQAVMERLKPLAVGGLVTAYENAVARAARIASRTLR
;
A
#
# COMPACT_ATOMS: atom_id res chain seq x y z
N LEU A 1 18.41 -12.32 -4.00
CA LEU A 1 17.76 -11.17 -4.68
C LEU A 1 18.86 -10.28 -5.21
N ARG A 2 18.82 -9.89 -6.48
CA ARG A 2 19.84 -9.01 -7.07
C ARG A 2 19.14 -7.97 -7.94
N ALA A 3 19.59 -6.72 -7.85
CA ALA A 3 19.09 -5.62 -8.68
C ALA A 3 19.62 -5.66 -10.12
N GLY A 4 20.56 -6.56 -10.43
CA GLY A 4 21.17 -6.68 -11.76
C GLY A 4 22.24 -5.62 -12.05
N ARG A 5 22.24 -4.51 -11.32
CA ARG A 5 23.25 -3.45 -11.37
C ARG A 5 23.59 -2.91 -9.96
N PRO A 6 24.72 -2.19 -9.79
CA PRO A 6 24.94 -1.37 -8.61
C PRO A 6 23.85 -0.30 -8.48
N LEU A 7 23.39 -0.06 -7.26
CA LEU A 7 22.42 0.99 -6.93
C LEU A 7 23.13 2.07 -6.11
N SER A 8 22.96 3.32 -6.53
CA SER A 8 23.39 4.49 -5.76
C SER A 8 22.45 4.77 -4.57
N ASP A 9 22.85 5.63 -3.65
CA ASP A 9 21.99 6.05 -2.55
C ASP A 9 20.69 6.73 -3.04
N GLN A 10 20.75 7.44 -4.16
CA GLN A 10 19.58 8.04 -4.78
C GLN A 10 18.65 6.98 -5.41
N ASP A 11 19.21 5.95 -6.04
CA ASP A 11 18.43 4.81 -6.52
C ASP A 11 17.67 4.16 -5.37
N ILE A 12 18.35 3.93 -4.24
CA ILE A 12 17.74 3.35 -3.04
C ILE A 12 16.65 4.27 -2.49
N ALA A 13 16.89 5.58 -2.41
CA ALA A 13 15.91 6.54 -1.94
C ALA A 13 14.64 6.54 -2.80
N THR A 14 14.78 6.48 -4.13
CA THR A 14 13.65 6.35 -5.05
C THR A 14 12.90 5.03 -4.88
N LEU A 15 13.61 3.90 -4.72
CA LEU A 15 12.97 2.61 -4.45
C LEU A 15 12.26 2.55 -3.10
N VAL A 16 12.74 3.30 -2.10
CA VAL A 16 12.06 3.50 -0.81
C VAL A 16 10.80 4.35 -0.99
N ALA A 17 10.88 5.43 -1.77
CA ALA A 17 9.72 6.26 -2.09
C ALA A 17 8.64 5.44 -2.83
N LEU A 18 9.02 4.58 -3.78
CA LEU A 18 8.13 3.64 -4.46
C LEU A 18 7.61 2.50 -3.56
N GLY A 19 8.11 2.37 -2.33
CA GLY A 19 7.71 1.32 -1.39
C GLY A 19 8.25 -0.08 -1.71
N ILE A 20 9.16 -0.18 -2.69
CA ILE A 20 9.80 -1.43 -3.11
C ILE A 20 10.86 -1.85 -2.09
N VAL A 21 11.56 -0.88 -1.51
CA VAL A 21 12.55 -1.08 -0.46
C VAL A 21 12.03 -0.50 0.85
N ARG A 22 12.24 -1.21 1.96
CA ARG A 22 12.07 -0.66 3.31
C ARG A 22 13.37 -0.84 4.08
N VAL A 23 13.80 0.21 4.75
CA VAL A 23 15.00 0.18 5.60
C VAL A 23 14.59 -0.23 7.01
N ARG A 24 15.31 -1.18 7.60
CA ARG A 24 15.14 -1.67 8.97
C ARG A 24 16.52 -1.83 9.59
N GLU A 25 16.90 -0.88 10.44
CA GLU A 25 18.21 -0.86 11.10
C GLU A 25 19.36 -1.03 10.08
N ASP A 26 19.98 -2.21 10.05
CA ASP A 26 21.09 -2.59 9.18
C ASP A 26 20.66 -3.38 7.92
N ARG A 27 19.35 -3.50 7.64
CA ARG A 27 18.81 -4.37 6.59
C ARG A 27 17.84 -3.67 5.66
N PHE A 28 17.79 -4.16 4.43
CA PHE A 28 16.76 -3.82 3.45
C PHE A 28 15.75 -4.95 3.29
N LEU A 29 14.48 -4.64 3.49
CA LEU A 29 13.36 -5.50 3.09
C LEU A 29 12.94 -5.11 1.68
N VAL A 30 12.97 -6.07 0.76
CA VAL A 30 12.75 -5.80 -0.67
C VAL A 30 11.53 -6.56 -1.17
N ALA A 31 10.60 -5.83 -1.79
CA ALA A 31 9.43 -6.37 -2.46
C ALA A 31 9.87 -7.08 -3.75
N ARG A 32 10.06 -8.41 -3.65
CA ARG A 32 10.76 -9.23 -4.66
C ARG A 32 10.14 -9.10 -6.05
N THR A 33 8.82 -9.09 -6.12
CA THR A 33 8.07 -9.08 -7.38
C THR A 33 8.11 -7.72 -8.06
N GLN A 34 8.30 -6.63 -7.31
CA GLN A 34 8.36 -5.27 -7.84
C GLN A 34 9.78 -4.78 -8.13
N LEU A 35 10.82 -5.43 -7.59
CA LEU A 35 12.20 -4.96 -7.73
C LEU A 35 12.63 -4.78 -9.19
N GLY A 36 12.29 -5.72 -10.08
CA GLY A 36 12.65 -5.62 -11.50
C GLY A 36 12.04 -4.39 -12.18
N VAL A 37 10.75 -4.13 -11.93
CA VAL A 37 10.05 -2.94 -12.46
C VAL A 37 10.64 -1.66 -11.86
N GLY A 38 10.97 -1.67 -10.57
CA GLY A 38 11.61 -0.53 -9.91
C GLY A 38 12.95 -0.17 -10.54
N VAL A 39 13.80 -1.15 -10.84
CA VAL A 39 15.09 -0.90 -11.50
C VAL A 39 14.91 -0.33 -12.91
N GLN A 40 13.94 -0.85 -13.68
CA GLN A 40 13.62 -0.30 -15.00
C GLN A 40 13.16 1.16 -14.93
N LEU A 41 12.35 1.54 -13.92
CA LEU A 41 11.96 2.94 -13.71
C LEU A 41 13.18 3.84 -13.43
N LEU A 42 14.15 3.36 -12.66
CA LEU A 42 15.38 4.10 -12.40
C LEU A 42 16.20 4.32 -13.69
N GLU A 43 16.28 3.29 -14.54
CA GLU A 43 16.97 3.38 -15.84
C GLU A 43 16.30 4.39 -16.78
N LEU A 44 14.98 4.56 -16.65
CA LEU A 44 14.21 5.58 -17.37
C LEU A 44 14.31 6.98 -16.74
N GLY A 45 15.07 7.14 -15.65
CA GLY A 45 15.22 8.42 -14.97
C GLY A 45 13.97 8.87 -14.23
N PHE A 46 13.19 7.93 -13.69
CA PHE A 46 11.95 8.26 -12.99
C PHE A 46 12.18 9.27 -11.84
N PRO A 47 11.44 10.40 -11.81
CA PRO A 47 11.65 11.46 -10.84
C PRO A 47 11.28 11.02 -9.43
N ARG A 48 12.23 11.15 -8.50
CA ARG A 48 12.07 10.73 -7.10
C ARG A 48 10.95 11.49 -6.41
N GLU A 49 10.86 12.79 -6.65
CA GLU A 49 9.85 13.69 -6.11
C GLU A 49 8.43 13.25 -6.48
N VAL A 50 8.24 12.63 -7.64
CA VAL A 50 6.94 12.07 -8.04
C VAL A 50 6.64 10.78 -7.26
N ALA A 51 7.65 9.93 -7.03
CA ALA A 51 7.49 8.76 -6.16
C ALA A 51 7.11 9.19 -4.72
N GLU A 52 7.76 10.23 -4.21
CA GLU A 52 7.50 10.78 -2.87
C GLU A 52 6.10 11.38 -2.76
N ALA A 53 5.69 12.17 -3.76
CA ALA A 53 4.35 12.74 -3.80
C ALA A 53 3.27 11.65 -3.84
N ALA A 54 3.44 10.64 -4.70
CA ALA A 54 2.53 9.50 -4.77
C ALA A 54 2.48 8.74 -3.43
N ARG A 55 3.63 8.50 -2.81
CA ARG A 55 3.71 7.86 -1.48
C ARG A 55 2.98 8.65 -0.41
N ALA A 56 3.13 9.97 -0.38
CA ALA A 56 2.44 10.83 0.58
C ALA A 56 0.92 10.69 0.45
N ILE A 57 0.39 10.68 -0.78
CA ILE A 57 -1.03 10.45 -1.06
C ILE A 57 -1.47 9.10 -0.49
N TYR A 58 -0.73 8.02 -0.77
CA TYR A 58 -1.10 6.68 -0.27
C TYR A 58 -1.04 6.58 1.25
N LEU A 59 -0.06 7.19 1.90
CA LEU A 59 0.07 7.16 3.35
C LEU A 59 -1.07 7.92 4.03
N ASP A 60 -1.44 9.08 3.50
CA ASP A 60 -2.52 9.88 4.09
C ASP A 60 -3.87 9.18 3.95
N HIS A 61 -4.21 8.69 2.76
CA HIS A 61 -5.44 7.91 2.57
C HIS A 61 -5.41 6.60 3.37
N GLY A 62 -4.26 5.94 3.46
CA GLY A 62 -4.09 4.74 4.28
C GLY A 62 -4.40 4.98 5.75
N ARG A 63 -3.95 6.12 6.29
CA ARG A 63 -4.24 6.55 7.67
C ARG A 63 -5.72 6.82 7.86
N GLN A 64 -6.34 7.62 6.98
CA GLN A 64 -7.77 7.94 7.05
C GLN A 64 -8.63 6.68 7.02
N MET A 65 -8.35 5.75 6.09
CA MET A 65 -9.06 4.47 6.01
C MET A 65 -8.89 3.62 7.28
N ALA A 66 -7.69 3.59 7.87
CA ALA A 66 -7.46 2.84 9.10
C ALA A 66 -8.27 3.41 10.27
N GLU A 67 -8.35 4.74 10.38
CA GLU A 67 -9.16 5.44 11.37
C GLU A 67 -10.65 5.11 11.19
N GLU A 68 -11.19 5.24 9.97
CA GLU A 68 -12.59 4.93 9.66
C GLU A 68 -12.95 3.47 9.91
N LEU A 69 -12.09 2.53 9.51
CA LEU A 69 -12.31 1.10 9.77
C LEU A 69 -12.25 0.80 11.27
N HIS A 70 -11.38 1.46 12.03
CA HIS A 70 -11.31 1.28 13.47
C HIS A 70 -12.62 1.73 14.14
N VAL A 71 -13.16 2.88 13.74
CA VAL A 71 -14.46 3.38 14.21
C VAL A 71 -15.57 2.41 13.86
N LEU A 72 -15.64 1.93 12.60
CA LEU A 72 -16.62 0.93 12.16
C LEU A 72 -16.56 -0.34 13.03
N ILE A 73 -15.35 -0.84 13.30
CA ILE A 73 -15.16 -2.02 14.13
C ILE A 73 -15.62 -1.76 15.56
N ALA A 74 -15.22 -0.63 16.16
CA ALA A 74 -15.53 -0.31 17.55
C ALA A 74 -17.02 -0.04 17.77
N GLU A 75 -17.67 0.69 16.87
CA GLU A 75 -19.06 1.14 17.03
C GLU A 75 -20.08 0.13 16.52
N GLN A 76 -19.75 -0.64 15.48
CA GLN A 76 -20.72 -1.55 14.85
C GLN A 76 -20.39 -3.01 15.09
N LEU A 77 -19.12 -3.42 15.00
CA LEU A 77 -18.76 -4.83 15.10
C LEU A 77 -18.63 -5.30 16.54
N ALA A 78 -17.83 -4.60 17.36
CA ALA A 78 -17.52 -5.00 18.73
C ALA A 78 -18.77 -5.14 19.64
N PRO A 79 -19.80 -4.27 19.58
CA PRO A 79 -20.99 -4.42 20.42
C PRO A 79 -21.81 -5.68 20.14
N ARG A 80 -21.59 -6.35 19.00
CA ARG A 80 -22.25 -7.62 18.66
C ARG A 80 -21.62 -8.83 19.36
N TYR A 81 -20.48 -8.65 20.01
CA TYR A 81 -19.82 -9.68 20.80
C TYR A 81 -19.98 -9.26 22.26
N GLU A 82 -20.96 -9.84 22.94
CA GLU A 82 -21.27 -9.56 24.36
C GLU A 82 -20.04 -9.70 25.25
N SER A 83 -20.06 -9.06 26.42
CA SER A 83 -19.03 -9.17 27.46
C SER A 83 -18.83 -10.64 27.89
N GLY A 84 -17.85 -11.30 27.27
CA GLY A 84 -17.55 -12.72 27.44
C GLY A 84 -17.03 -13.38 26.15
N ASP A 85 -17.34 -12.82 24.98
CA ASP A 85 -17.01 -13.43 23.68
C ASP A 85 -15.75 -12.84 23.00
N PHE A 86 -14.80 -12.36 23.82
CA PHE A 86 -13.55 -11.74 23.33
C PHE A 86 -12.74 -12.68 22.44
N HIS A 87 -12.70 -13.98 22.78
CA HIS A 87 -12.00 -14.98 21.97
C HIS A 87 -12.61 -15.12 20.57
N ARG A 88 -13.94 -15.10 20.44
CA ARG A 88 -14.59 -15.14 19.13
C ARG A 88 -14.45 -13.84 18.37
N PHE A 89 -14.52 -12.69 19.05
CA PHE A 89 -14.23 -11.40 18.43
C PHE A 89 -12.83 -11.39 17.83
N GLN A 90 -11.81 -11.79 18.59
CA GLN A 90 -10.42 -11.93 18.09
C GLN A 90 -10.33 -12.92 16.93
N ALA A 91 -11.00 -14.08 17.03
CA ALA A 91 -11.02 -15.07 15.97
C ALA A 91 -11.64 -14.53 14.66
N VAL A 92 -12.67 -13.69 14.76
CA VAL A 92 -13.27 -13.00 13.61
C VAL A 92 -12.32 -11.95 13.06
N MET A 93 -11.71 -11.13 13.92
CA MET A 93 -10.73 -10.12 13.50
C MET A 93 -9.55 -10.74 12.73
N GLU A 94 -8.99 -11.84 13.20
CA GLU A 94 -7.90 -12.54 12.49
C GLU A 94 -8.31 -13.05 11.11
N ARG A 95 -9.58 -13.48 10.94
CA ARG A 95 -10.11 -13.91 9.65
C ARG A 95 -10.45 -12.74 8.73
N LEU A 96 -10.87 -11.61 9.30
CA LEU A 96 -11.19 -10.39 8.54
C LEU A 96 -9.94 -9.70 7.99
N LYS A 97 -8.81 -9.72 8.71
CA LYS A 97 -7.56 -9.07 8.29
C LYS A 97 -7.16 -9.34 6.82
N PRO A 98 -7.01 -10.60 6.35
CA PRO A 98 -6.64 -10.85 4.96
C PRO A 98 -7.74 -10.45 3.96
N LEU A 99 -9.02 -10.57 4.33
CA LEU A 99 -10.15 -10.18 3.47
C LEU A 99 -10.22 -8.66 3.27
N ALA A 100 -9.93 -7.89 4.33
CA ALA A 100 -9.89 -6.43 4.27
C ALA A 100 -8.81 -5.93 3.31
N VAL A 101 -7.62 -6.57 3.32
CA VAL A 101 -6.53 -6.24 2.38
C VAL A 101 -6.96 -6.51 0.93
N GLY A 102 -7.52 -7.69 0.67
CA GLY A 102 -8.00 -8.05 -0.67
C GLY A 102 -9.08 -7.10 -1.17
N GLY A 103 -10.08 -6.80 -0.33
CA GLY A 103 -11.15 -5.87 -0.65
C GLY A 103 -10.65 -4.46 -0.95
N LEU A 104 -9.64 -3.98 -0.20
CA LEU A 104 -9.02 -2.68 -0.44
C LEU A 104 -8.30 -2.63 -1.80
N VAL A 105 -7.53 -3.67 -2.14
CA VAL A 105 -6.84 -3.75 -3.43
C VAL A 105 -7.86 -3.72 -4.57
N THR A 106 -8.94 -4.51 -4.48
CA THR A 106 -10.01 -4.53 -5.48
C THR A 106 -10.71 -3.17 -5.61
N ALA A 107 -11.01 -2.50 -4.48
CA ALA A 107 -11.62 -1.17 -4.50
C ALA A 107 -10.72 -0.14 -5.20
N TYR A 108 -9.43 -0.16 -4.89
CA TYR A 108 -8.42 0.69 -5.51
C TYR A 108 -8.29 0.43 -7.02
N GLU A 109 -8.16 -0.82 -7.45
CA GLU A 109 -8.06 -1.20 -8.86
C GLU A 109 -9.28 -0.70 -9.66
N ASN A 110 -10.47 -0.85 -9.10
CA ASN A 110 -11.71 -0.34 -9.70
C ASN A 110 -11.74 1.19 -9.82
N ALA A 111 -11.27 1.90 -8.79
CA ALA A 111 -11.20 3.36 -8.79
C ALA A 111 -10.21 3.88 -9.85
N VAL A 112 -9.02 3.29 -9.94
CA VAL A 112 -8.01 3.61 -10.96
C VAL A 112 -8.53 3.33 -12.37
N ALA A 113 -9.11 2.15 -12.59
CA ALA A 113 -9.69 1.79 -13.88
C ALA A 113 -10.81 2.76 -14.31
N ARG A 114 -11.56 3.31 -13.35
CA ARG A 114 -12.58 4.35 -13.62
C ARG A 114 -11.93 5.69 -13.96
N ALA A 115 -10.94 6.14 -13.19
CA ALA A 115 -10.23 7.39 -13.43
C ALA A 115 -9.54 7.41 -14.80
N ALA A 116 -8.86 6.32 -15.17
CA ALA A 116 -8.20 6.19 -16.48
C ALA A 116 -9.19 6.31 -17.65
N ARG A 117 -10.39 5.72 -17.53
CA ARG A 117 -11.46 5.84 -18.52
C ARG A 117 -12.03 7.26 -18.66
N ILE A 118 -12.00 8.04 -17.58
CA ILE A 118 -12.43 9.45 -17.61
C ILE A 118 -11.35 10.28 -18.31
N ALA A 119 -10.09 10.13 -17.90
CA ALA A 119 -8.96 10.86 -18.48
C ALA A 119 -8.83 10.64 -20.00
N SER A 120 -9.00 9.40 -20.48
CA SER A 120 -8.93 9.09 -21.92
C SER A 120 -10.06 9.71 -22.75
N ARG A 121 -11.19 10.08 -22.13
CA ARG A 121 -12.30 10.79 -22.77
C ARG A 121 -12.08 12.29 -22.82
N THR A 122 -11.39 12.85 -21.83
CA THR A 122 -11.08 14.29 -21.76
C THR A 122 -9.92 14.69 -22.66
N LEU A 123 -9.04 13.73 -23.01
CA LEU A 123 -7.90 13.93 -23.92
C LEU A 123 -8.23 13.68 -25.41
N ARG A 124 -9.52 13.52 -25.75
CA ARG A 124 -10.03 13.45 -27.13
C ARG A 124 -10.79 14.73 -27.47
#